data_AF-A0A2V9AST4-F1
#
_entry.id   AF-A0A2V9AST4-F1
#
_cell.length_a   1.000
_cell.length_b   1.000
_cell.length_c   1.000
_cell.angle_alpha   90.00
_cell.angle_beta   90.00
_cell.angle_gamma   90.00
#
_symmetry.space_group_name_H-M   'P 1'
#
loop_
_entity.id
_entity.type
_entity.pdbx_description
1 polymer ?
#
loop_
_entity_poly.entity_id
_entity_poly.type
_entity_poly.pdbx_seq_one_letter_code
_entity_poly.pdbx_strand_id
1 'polypeptide(L)'
;MKVIYNWLKDFVDLTAPPQELAARLALSGTNIGGLESGSHGAVLDAEIGSNRPDCLGHYGIAREVGAIYKLPLKPVSPKPKESTAKASDAVKVEIRAPELCGRFTARVIRGVKIQPSPKWLKDRLVASGVASISNVVDISNYVMLELGHALHTFDYDKVRDRKIVVRKAKLNEKIRTLDGVERQLDPGICMICDGDGSRTIGLGGIMGGAETEISFSTKNVLIE
;
A
#
# COMPACT_ATOMS: atom_id res chain seq x y z
N MET A 1 -4.96 -12.76 7.50
CA MET A 1 -4.32 -12.16 6.30
C MET A 1 -4.22 -13.27 5.28
N LYS A 2 -4.71 -13.05 4.06
CA LYS A 2 -4.61 -14.05 2.98
C LYS A 2 -3.22 -14.05 2.35
N VAL A 3 -2.45 -15.09 2.66
CA VAL A 3 -1.08 -15.31 2.15
C VAL A 3 -1.12 -16.30 1.00
N ILE A 4 -0.71 -15.86 -0.19
CA ILE A 4 -0.66 -16.69 -1.40
C ILE A 4 0.64 -17.50 -1.38
N TYR A 5 0.53 -18.83 -1.24
CA TYR A 5 1.68 -19.73 -1.13
C TYR A 5 2.66 -19.58 -2.29
N ASN A 6 2.17 -19.49 -3.53
CA ASN A 6 3.04 -19.34 -4.71
C ASN A 6 3.75 -17.99 -4.76
N TRP A 7 3.20 -16.95 -4.14
CA TRP A 7 3.86 -15.63 -4.08
C TRP A 7 5.07 -15.67 -3.14
N LEU A 8 5.03 -16.49 -2.08
CA LEU A 8 6.20 -16.68 -1.21
C LEU A 8 7.43 -17.21 -1.96
N LYS A 9 7.21 -17.96 -3.05
CA LYS A 9 8.28 -18.52 -3.88
C LYS A 9 9.09 -17.45 -4.65
N ASP A 10 8.52 -16.27 -4.83
CA ASP A 10 9.24 -15.12 -5.39
C ASP A 10 10.39 -14.69 -4.46
N PHE A 11 10.27 -14.96 -3.16
CA PHE A 11 11.20 -14.49 -2.13
C PHE A 11 12.04 -15.61 -1.49
N VAL A 12 11.59 -16.86 -1.54
CA VAL A 12 12.29 -18.00 -0.92
C VAL A 12 12.10 -19.24 -1.78
N ASP A 13 13.14 -20.06 -1.95
CA ASP A 13 13.06 -21.30 -2.75
C ASP A 13 12.36 -22.43 -1.99
N LEU A 14 11.09 -22.20 -1.64
CA LEU A 14 10.26 -23.11 -0.86
C LEU A 14 9.73 -24.27 -1.73
N THR A 15 10.02 -25.50 -1.31
CA THR A 15 9.54 -26.73 -1.94
C THR A 15 8.52 -27.49 -1.11
N ALA A 16 8.47 -27.24 0.21
CA ALA A 16 7.54 -27.91 1.11
C ALA A 16 6.08 -27.62 0.74
N PRO A 17 5.17 -28.61 0.83
CA PRO A 17 3.77 -28.44 0.45
C PRO A 17 3.05 -27.44 1.38
N PRO A 18 1.96 -26.79 0.92
CA PRO A 18 1.24 -25.78 1.70
C PRO A 18 0.77 -26.25 3.08
N GLN A 19 0.36 -27.51 3.21
CA GLN A 19 -0.08 -28.12 4.48
C GLN A 19 1.05 -28.21 5.49
N GLU A 20 2.25 -28.62 5.06
CA GLU A 20 3.42 -28.65 5.92
C GLU A 20 3.84 -27.24 6.33
N LEU A 21 3.83 -26.30 5.37
CA LEU A 21 4.12 -24.91 5.66
C LEU A 21 3.17 -24.36 6.74
N ALA A 22 1.87 -24.58 6.60
CA ALA A 22 0.89 -24.10 7.55
C ALA A 22 1.14 -24.63 8.97
N ALA A 23 1.43 -25.93 9.10
CA ALA A 23 1.75 -26.54 10.39
C ALA A 23 3.03 -25.94 11.01
N ARG A 24 4.08 -25.72 10.21
CA ARG A 24 5.33 -25.14 10.73
C ARG A 24 5.20 -23.67 11.12
N LEU A 25 4.45 -22.87 10.35
CA LEU A 25 4.16 -21.48 10.71
C LEU A 25 3.39 -21.40 12.03
N ALA A 26 2.42 -22.29 12.26
CA ALA A 26 1.70 -22.36 13.52
C ALA A 26 2.66 -22.66 14.70
N LEU A 27 3.60 -23.58 14.52
CA LEU A 27 4.63 -23.89 15.53
C LEU A 27 5.62 -22.74 15.77
N SER A 28 5.80 -21.82 14.81
CA SER A 28 6.65 -20.64 14.95
C SER A 28 5.91 -19.39 15.45
N GLY A 29 4.62 -19.53 15.80
CA GLY A 29 3.81 -18.47 16.39
C GLY A 29 2.99 -17.65 15.38
N THR A 30 2.95 -18.06 14.10
CA THR A 30 2.03 -17.50 13.11
C THR A 30 0.89 -18.48 12.89
N ASN A 31 -0.20 -18.32 13.63
CA ASN A 31 -1.34 -19.24 13.53
C ASN A 31 -1.98 -19.18 12.14
N ILE A 32 -2.38 -20.33 11.60
CA ILE A 32 -3.04 -20.44 10.30
C ILE A 32 -4.47 -20.93 10.55
N GLY A 33 -5.43 -20.01 10.43
CA GLY A 33 -6.85 -20.29 10.67
C GLY A 33 -7.49 -21.14 9.56
N GLY A 34 -6.91 -21.15 8.37
CA GLY A 34 -7.41 -21.94 7.25
C GLY A 34 -6.44 -22.07 6.08
N LEU A 35 -6.65 -23.11 5.26
CA LEU A 35 -5.95 -23.34 4.02
C LEU A 35 -6.98 -23.53 2.89
N GLU A 36 -7.07 -22.55 2.01
CA GLU A 36 -7.97 -22.56 0.85
C GLU A 36 -7.19 -22.98 -0.40
N SER A 37 -7.80 -23.78 -1.27
CA SER A 37 -7.28 -24.03 -2.63
C SER A 37 -8.05 -23.15 -3.60
N GLY A 38 -7.35 -22.21 -4.24
CA GLY A 38 -7.92 -21.28 -5.23
C GLY A 38 -7.36 -21.48 -6.63
N SER A 39 -7.94 -20.78 -7.60
CA SER A 39 -7.48 -20.76 -8.99
C SER A 39 -6.05 -20.20 -9.16
N HIS A 40 -5.51 -19.54 -8.13
CA HIS A 40 -4.16 -18.96 -8.10
C HIS A 40 -3.18 -19.74 -7.21
N GLY A 41 -3.60 -20.93 -6.74
CA GLY A 41 -2.85 -21.79 -5.83
C GLY A 41 -3.41 -21.78 -4.41
N ALA A 42 -2.65 -22.37 -3.48
CA ALA A 42 -3.03 -22.42 -2.08
C ALA A 42 -2.93 -21.03 -1.41
N VAL A 43 -3.93 -20.69 -0.60
CA VAL A 43 -4.00 -19.46 0.18
C VAL A 43 -4.10 -19.84 1.66
N LEU A 44 -3.17 -19.35 2.46
CA LEU A 44 -3.15 -19.53 3.90
C LEU A 44 -3.82 -18.31 4.54
N ASP A 45 -4.81 -18.52 5.41
CA ASP A 45 -5.33 -17.44 6.25
C ASP A 45 -4.50 -17.34 7.53
N ALA A 46 -3.52 -16.45 7.51
CA ALA A 46 -2.60 -16.25 8.62
C ALA A 46 -3.14 -15.22 9.61
N GLU A 47 -3.28 -15.62 10.87
CA GLU A 47 -3.65 -14.74 11.98
C GLU A 47 -2.40 -14.07 12.51
N ILE A 48 -2.18 -12.82 12.09
CA ILE A 48 -0.98 -12.07 12.46
C ILE A 48 -1.22 -11.38 13.79
N GLY A 49 -0.41 -11.72 14.79
CA GLY A 49 -0.43 -11.07 16.10
C GLY A 49 -0.04 -9.59 16.01
N SER A 50 -0.58 -8.76 16.92
CA SER A 50 -0.27 -7.31 16.99
C SER A 50 1.21 -7.01 17.26
N ASN A 51 1.93 -7.97 17.84
CA ASN A 51 3.37 -7.92 18.08
C ASN A 51 4.22 -8.32 16.86
N ARG A 52 3.62 -8.73 15.74
CA ARG A 52 4.30 -9.17 14.52
C ARG A 52 3.92 -8.34 13.28
N PRO A 53 4.05 -6.99 13.32
CA PRO A 53 3.76 -6.15 12.16
C PRO A 53 4.69 -6.44 10.97
N ASP A 54 5.86 -7.05 11.24
CA ASP A 54 6.78 -7.53 10.22
C ASP A 54 6.16 -8.58 9.29
N CYS A 55 5.09 -9.27 9.72
CA CYS A 55 4.38 -10.31 8.98
C CYS A 55 3.10 -9.83 8.28
N LEU A 56 2.82 -8.52 8.24
CA LEU A 56 1.64 -7.96 7.56
C LEU A 56 1.78 -7.88 6.02
N GLY A 57 2.85 -8.44 5.48
CA GLY A 57 3.12 -8.55 4.05
C GLY A 57 3.72 -9.92 3.69
N HIS A 58 3.60 -10.31 2.41
CA HIS A 58 4.13 -11.58 1.90
C HIS A 58 5.64 -11.70 2.11
N TYR A 59 6.39 -10.60 1.99
CA TYR A 59 7.84 -10.58 2.22
C TYR A 59 8.19 -10.87 3.69
N GLY A 60 7.36 -10.41 4.62
CA GLY A 60 7.46 -10.71 6.04
C GLY A 60 7.29 -12.18 6.36
N ILE A 61 6.22 -12.77 5.84
CA ILE A 61 5.97 -14.21 5.96
C ILE A 61 7.07 -15.01 5.26
N ALA A 62 7.54 -14.57 4.10
CA ALA A 62 8.67 -15.20 3.41
C ALA A 62 9.95 -15.20 4.27
N ARG A 63 10.20 -14.13 5.05
CA ARG A 63 11.32 -14.09 6.02
C ARG A 63 11.14 -15.15 7.10
N GLU A 64 9.94 -15.30 7.65
CA GLU A 64 9.61 -16.35 8.63
C GLU A 64 9.84 -17.75 8.02
N VAL A 65 9.39 -17.98 6.80
CA VAL A 65 9.64 -19.20 6.03
C VAL A 65 11.13 -19.47 5.86
N GLY A 66 11.90 -18.44 5.49
CA GLY A 66 13.35 -18.53 5.37
C GLY A 66 14.01 -18.98 6.67
N ALA A 67 13.56 -18.47 7.82
CA ALA A 67 14.05 -18.88 9.14
C ALA A 67 13.69 -20.34 9.47
N ILE A 68 12.42 -20.73 9.27
CA ILE A 68 11.93 -22.09 9.56
C ILE A 68 12.67 -23.15 8.75
N TYR A 69 12.84 -22.92 7.45
CA TYR A 69 13.43 -23.88 6.52
C TYR A 69 14.94 -23.67 6.29
N LYS A 70 15.55 -22.68 6.94
CA LYS A 70 16.95 -22.27 6.76
C LYS A 70 17.28 -21.98 5.29
N LEU A 71 16.36 -21.29 4.62
CA LEU A 71 16.50 -20.89 3.21
C LEU A 71 16.89 -19.41 3.12
N PRO A 72 17.72 -19.03 2.13
CA PRO A 72 18.06 -17.64 1.91
C PRO A 72 16.82 -16.84 1.46
N LEU A 73 16.62 -15.66 2.05
CA LEU A 73 15.61 -14.71 1.62
C LEU A 73 16.16 -13.87 0.45
N LYS A 74 15.45 -13.87 -0.68
CA LYS A 74 15.77 -13.06 -1.86
C LYS A 74 15.43 -11.59 -1.59
N PRO A 75 16.38 -10.64 -1.76
CA PRO A 75 16.14 -9.25 -1.42
C PRO A 75 15.20 -8.55 -2.41
N VAL A 76 14.28 -7.74 -1.91
CA VAL A 76 13.47 -6.82 -2.72
C VAL A 76 14.24 -5.51 -2.90
N SER A 77 14.81 -5.30 -4.08
CA SER A 77 15.58 -4.09 -4.41
C SER A 77 15.14 -3.52 -5.76
N PRO A 78 13.99 -2.82 -5.82
CA PRO A 78 13.53 -2.19 -7.05
C PRO A 78 14.52 -1.10 -7.47
N LYS A 79 14.93 -1.13 -8.74
CA LYS A 79 15.82 -0.13 -9.35
C LYS A 79 15.09 0.53 -10.52
N PRO A 80 14.09 1.39 -10.25
CA PRO A 80 13.37 2.07 -11.32
C PRO A 80 14.34 2.96 -12.10
N LYS A 81 14.11 3.10 -13.41
CA LYS A 81 14.84 4.08 -14.21
C LYS A 81 14.40 5.48 -13.78
N GLU A 82 15.36 6.29 -13.33
CA GLU A 82 15.09 7.64 -12.87
C GLU A 82 15.38 8.67 -13.97
N SER A 83 14.60 9.74 -13.99
CA SER A 83 14.92 10.92 -14.79
C SER A 83 16.03 11.74 -14.12
N THR A 84 16.64 12.65 -14.88
CA THR A 84 17.58 13.65 -14.32
C THR A 84 16.90 14.67 -13.40
N ALA A 85 15.59 14.87 -13.53
CA ALA A 85 14.82 15.77 -12.67
C ALA A 85 14.67 15.20 -11.26
N LYS A 86 14.88 16.02 -10.22
CA LYS A 86 14.73 15.63 -8.83
C LYS A 86 13.27 15.76 -8.38
N ALA A 87 12.83 14.83 -7.53
CA ALA A 87 11.50 14.92 -6.92
C ALA A 87 11.33 16.19 -6.07
N SER A 88 12.39 16.67 -5.41
CA SER A 88 12.41 17.90 -4.61
C SER A 88 12.06 19.16 -5.41
N ASP A 89 12.29 19.13 -6.73
CA ASP A 89 11.99 20.26 -7.62
C ASP A 89 10.56 20.15 -8.16
N ALA A 90 9.96 18.96 -8.09
CA ALA A 90 8.62 18.68 -8.58
C ALA A 90 7.56 18.84 -7.49
N VAL A 91 7.84 18.43 -6.25
CA VAL A 91 6.88 18.48 -5.15
C VAL A 91 7.53 18.97 -3.86
N LYS A 92 6.82 19.83 -3.13
CA LYS A 92 7.16 20.22 -1.76
C LYS A 92 6.27 19.50 -0.76
N VAL A 93 6.85 19.04 0.35
CA VAL A 93 6.13 18.44 1.47
C VAL A 93 6.41 19.28 2.71
N GLU A 94 5.35 19.72 3.38
CA GLU A 94 5.41 20.47 4.63
C GLU A 94 4.63 19.71 5.71
N ILE A 95 5.29 19.37 6.81
CA ILE A 95 4.65 18.71 7.96
C ILE A 95 4.45 19.75 9.05
N ARG A 96 3.19 20.13 9.30
CA ARG A 96 2.77 21.06 10.36
C ARG A 96 2.27 20.36 11.63
N ALA A 97 2.08 19.04 11.58
CA ALA A 97 1.66 18.20 12.70
C ALA A 97 2.61 17.01 12.90
N PRO A 98 3.89 17.25 13.26
CA PRO A 98 4.90 16.20 13.40
C PRO A 98 4.57 15.14 14.46
N GLU A 99 3.72 15.46 15.42
CA GLU A 99 3.22 14.55 16.44
C GLU A 99 2.24 13.50 15.91
N LEU A 100 1.59 13.76 14.77
CA LEU A 100 0.71 12.81 14.09
C LEU A 100 1.39 12.14 12.89
N CYS A 101 2.28 12.86 12.22
CA CYS A 101 3.02 12.38 11.07
C CYS A 101 4.50 12.77 11.20
N GLY A 102 5.31 11.87 11.75
CA GLY A 102 6.75 12.12 11.92
C GLY A 102 7.54 12.14 10.61
N ARG A 103 6.99 11.55 9.54
CA ARG A 103 7.64 11.49 8.22
C ARG A 103 6.62 11.32 7.11
N PHE A 104 6.76 12.14 6.06
CA PHE A 104 6.02 12.04 4.81
C PHE A 104 7.03 12.13 3.66
N THR A 105 7.04 11.12 2.79
CA THR A 105 7.88 11.11 1.59
C THR A 105 7.00 11.23 0.36
N ALA A 106 7.56 11.70 -0.75
CA ALA A 106 6.82 11.74 -1.99
C ALA A 106 7.73 11.44 -3.18
N ARG A 107 7.20 10.70 -4.15
CA ARG A 107 7.80 10.53 -5.48
C ARG A 107 6.80 10.89 -6.56
N VAL A 108 7.28 11.43 -7.67
CA VAL A 108 6.46 11.76 -8.84
C VAL A 108 6.82 10.85 -10.00
N ILE A 109 5.82 10.23 -10.60
CA ILE A 109 5.93 9.46 -11.84
C ILE A 109 5.14 10.20 -12.93
N ARG A 110 5.77 10.45 -14.08
CA ARG A 110 5.16 11.21 -15.18
C ARG A 110 4.92 10.33 -16.40
N GLY A 111 3.91 10.66 -17.20
CA GLY A 111 3.59 9.97 -18.45
C GLY A 111 3.01 8.57 -18.25
N VAL A 112 2.31 8.33 -17.14
CA VAL A 112 1.60 7.08 -16.88
C VAL A 112 0.36 7.01 -17.75
N LYS A 113 0.05 5.81 -18.26
CA LYS A 113 -1.23 5.50 -18.88
C LYS A 113 -2.08 4.67 -17.91
N ILE A 114 -3.22 5.21 -17.50
CA ILE A 114 -4.17 4.48 -16.66
C ILE A 114 -4.94 3.50 -17.52
N GLN A 115 -4.95 2.24 -17.09
CA GLN A 115 -5.59 1.14 -17.80
C GLN A 115 -5.88 -0.02 -16.83
N PRO A 116 -6.71 -1.01 -17.24
CA PRO A 116 -6.89 -2.22 -16.45
C PRO A 116 -5.54 -2.91 -16.14
N SER A 117 -5.45 -3.47 -14.94
CA SER A 117 -4.24 -4.16 -14.49
C SER A 117 -3.95 -5.42 -15.32
N PRO A 118 -2.67 -5.77 -15.50
CA PRO A 118 -2.30 -7.04 -16.12
C PRO A 118 -2.84 -8.20 -15.29
N LYS A 119 -3.11 -9.34 -15.96
CA LYS A 119 -3.78 -10.50 -15.35
C LYS A 119 -3.11 -10.96 -14.06
N TRP A 120 -1.78 -11.08 -14.02
CA TRP A 120 -1.04 -11.55 -12.84
C TRP A 120 -1.27 -10.67 -11.60
N LEU A 121 -1.39 -9.35 -11.78
CA LEU A 121 -1.60 -8.39 -10.69
C LEU A 121 -3.02 -8.51 -10.15
N LYS A 122 -4.00 -8.51 -11.06
CA LYS A 122 -5.41 -8.71 -10.72
C LYS A 122 -5.64 -10.03 -10.00
N ASP A 123 -5.01 -11.10 -10.49
CA ASP A 123 -5.09 -12.44 -9.93
C ASP A 123 -4.60 -12.48 -8.47
N ARG A 124 -3.44 -11.87 -8.17
CA ARG A 124 -2.93 -11.78 -6.79
C ARG A 124 -3.83 -10.97 -5.88
N LEU A 125 -4.31 -9.81 -6.33
CA LEU A 125 -5.21 -8.98 -5.52
C LEU A 125 -6.51 -9.71 -5.17
N VAL A 126 -7.14 -10.33 -6.16
CA VAL A 126 -8.40 -11.07 -5.97
C VAL A 126 -8.21 -12.26 -5.03
N ALA A 127 -7.12 -13.02 -5.17
CA ALA A 127 -6.79 -14.11 -4.26
C ALA A 127 -6.55 -13.63 -2.81
N SER A 128 -6.06 -12.40 -2.62
CA SER A 128 -5.94 -11.75 -1.32
C SER A 128 -7.22 -11.03 -0.85
N GLY A 129 -8.34 -11.13 -1.59
CA GLY A 129 -9.63 -10.53 -1.24
C GLY A 129 -9.77 -9.05 -1.59
N VAL A 130 -8.89 -8.51 -2.44
CA VAL A 130 -8.90 -7.11 -2.88
C VAL A 130 -9.42 -6.99 -4.31
N ALA A 131 -10.39 -6.10 -4.52
CA ALA A 131 -10.93 -5.82 -5.85
C ALA A 131 -9.92 -5.02 -6.70
N SER A 132 -9.79 -5.39 -7.97
CA SER A 132 -8.97 -4.69 -8.95
C SER A 132 -9.73 -3.51 -9.56
N ILE A 133 -9.07 -2.36 -9.67
CA ILE A 133 -9.62 -1.09 -10.14
C ILE A 133 -8.86 -0.60 -11.37
N SER A 134 -7.56 -0.30 -11.22
CA SER A 134 -6.70 0.18 -12.30
C SER A 134 -5.25 -0.13 -12.00
N ASN A 135 -4.38 -0.14 -13.01
CA ASN A 135 -2.96 -0.44 -12.85
C ASN A 135 -2.25 0.36 -11.75
N VAL A 136 -2.60 1.64 -11.54
CA VAL A 136 -1.99 2.48 -10.50
C VAL A 136 -2.56 2.21 -9.11
N VAL A 137 -3.88 2.06 -8.99
CA VAL A 137 -4.52 1.75 -7.69
C VAL A 137 -4.18 0.32 -7.25
N ASP A 138 -4.06 -0.59 -8.20
CA ASP A 138 -3.79 -1.99 -7.94
C ASP A 138 -2.33 -2.21 -7.54
N ILE A 139 -1.39 -1.46 -8.12
CA ILE A 139 0.02 -1.60 -7.75
C ILE A 139 0.29 -1.07 -6.33
N SER A 140 -0.41 -0.02 -5.87
CA SER A 140 -0.29 0.45 -4.48
C SER A 140 -0.81 -0.60 -3.50
N ASN A 141 -1.98 -1.19 -3.77
CA ASN A 141 -2.53 -2.30 -2.99
C ASN A 141 -1.63 -3.54 -3.01
N TYR A 142 -1.02 -3.84 -4.16
CA TYR A 142 -0.10 -4.95 -4.30
C TYR A 142 1.14 -4.76 -3.43
N VAL A 143 1.78 -3.57 -3.47
CA VAL A 143 2.96 -3.29 -2.63
C VAL A 143 2.60 -3.31 -1.15
N MET A 144 1.40 -2.87 -0.77
CA MET A 144 0.90 -3.01 0.59
C MET A 144 0.82 -4.47 1.02
N LEU A 145 0.25 -5.35 0.19
CA LEU A 145 0.19 -6.80 0.47
C LEU A 145 1.56 -7.49 0.38
N GLU A 146 2.47 -6.97 -0.45
CA GLU A 146 3.82 -7.51 -0.64
C GLU A 146 4.72 -7.21 0.56
N LEU A 147 4.77 -5.94 0.98
CA LEU A 147 5.76 -5.42 1.93
C LEU A 147 5.16 -5.02 3.28
N GLY A 148 3.84 -5.03 3.43
CA GLY A 148 3.16 -4.52 4.63
C GLY A 148 3.21 -3.00 4.74
N HIS A 149 3.43 -2.29 3.62
CA HIS A 149 3.58 -0.84 3.59
C HIS A 149 2.45 -0.19 2.78
N ALA A 150 1.52 0.48 3.46
CA ALA A 150 0.44 1.20 2.81
C ALA A 150 1.00 2.40 2.03
N LEU A 151 0.57 2.54 0.78
CA LEU A 151 0.93 3.64 -0.10
C LEU A 151 -0.34 4.34 -0.56
N HIS A 152 -0.25 5.65 -0.77
CA HIS A 152 -1.31 6.42 -1.42
C HIS A 152 -0.83 7.01 -2.74
N THR A 153 -1.75 7.15 -3.69
CA THR A 153 -1.47 7.74 -5.00
C THR A 153 -2.44 8.87 -5.26
N PHE A 154 -1.91 10.05 -5.56
CA PHE A 154 -2.67 11.23 -5.96
C PHE A 154 -2.49 11.47 -7.46
N ASP A 155 -3.55 11.95 -8.13
CA ASP A 155 -3.39 12.59 -9.43
C ASP A 155 -2.56 13.87 -9.24
N TYR A 156 -1.30 13.80 -9.66
CA TYR A 156 -0.33 14.87 -9.44
C TYR A 156 -0.84 16.18 -10.03
N ASP A 157 -1.55 16.14 -11.15
CA ASP A 157 -2.08 17.32 -11.86
C ASP A 157 -3.23 18.01 -11.14
N LYS A 158 -3.87 17.31 -10.21
CA LYS A 158 -4.90 17.90 -9.35
C LYS A 158 -4.33 18.48 -8.06
N VAL A 159 -3.07 18.19 -7.69
CA VAL A 159 -2.43 18.72 -6.47
C VAL A 159 -2.07 20.20 -6.64
N ARG A 160 -2.70 21.07 -5.85
CA ARG A 160 -2.47 22.54 -5.88
C ARG A 160 -1.04 22.88 -5.50
N ASP A 161 -0.45 23.80 -6.26
CA ASP A 161 0.92 24.31 -6.11
C ASP A 161 2.01 23.23 -6.04
N ARG A 162 1.68 21.99 -6.43
CA ARG A 162 2.53 20.80 -6.27
C ARG A 162 3.10 20.70 -4.85
N LYS A 163 2.27 21.02 -3.85
CA LYS A 163 2.66 21.05 -2.45
C LYS A 163 1.71 20.21 -1.62
N ILE A 164 2.26 19.31 -0.81
CA ILE A 164 1.55 18.57 0.23
C ILE A 164 1.77 19.28 1.57
N VAL A 165 0.70 19.44 2.33
CA VAL A 165 0.72 19.98 3.69
C VAL A 165 0.05 18.97 4.61
N VAL A 166 0.80 18.42 5.56
CA VAL A 166 0.26 17.54 6.60
C VAL A 166 -0.06 18.38 7.82
N ARG A 167 -1.32 18.37 8.26
CA ARG A 167 -1.77 19.16 9.41
C ARG A 167 -2.93 18.48 10.15
N LYS A 168 -3.28 19.00 11.32
CA LYS A 168 -4.53 18.63 12.00
C LYS A 168 -5.76 19.15 11.28
N ALA A 169 -6.88 18.44 11.42
CA ALA A 169 -8.18 18.92 10.98
C ALA A 169 -8.57 20.22 11.70
N LYS A 170 -9.28 21.10 11.01
CA LYS A 170 -9.88 22.30 11.60
C LYS A 170 -11.24 21.94 12.20
N LEU A 171 -11.69 22.72 13.17
CA LEU A 171 -13.02 22.56 13.74
C LEU A 171 -14.09 22.68 12.64
N ASN A 172 -15.02 21.72 12.60
CA ASN A 172 -16.10 21.62 11.61
C ASN A 172 -15.61 21.49 10.16
N GLU A 173 -14.36 21.08 9.96
CA GLU A 173 -13.86 20.79 8.62
C GLU A 173 -14.59 19.58 8.03
N LYS A 174 -14.81 19.63 6.71
CA LYS A 174 -15.48 18.58 5.96
C LYS A 174 -14.62 18.12 4.80
N ILE A 175 -14.73 16.84 4.48
CA ILE A 175 -14.14 16.24 3.28
C ILE A 175 -15.13 15.25 2.67
N ARG A 176 -15.14 15.19 1.33
CA ARG A 176 -15.75 14.10 0.58
C ARG A 176 -14.70 13.01 0.32
N THR A 177 -14.90 11.85 0.91
CA THR A 177 -14.01 10.70 0.74
C THR A 177 -14.30 9.93 -0.55
N LEU A 178 -13.42 8.99 -0.93
CA LEU A 178 -13.53 8.19 -2.17
C LEU A 178 -14.82 7.36 -2.26
N ASP A 179 -15.46 7.05 -1.14
CA ASP A 179 -16.79 6.41 -1.08
C ASP A 179 -17.95 7.39 -1.42
N GLY A 180 -17.63 8.65 -1.72
CA GLY A 180 -18.59 9.69 -2.04
C GLY A 180 -19.29 10.31 -0.84
N VAL A 181 -18.98 9.88 0.39
CA VAL A 181 -19.59 10.34 1.64
C VAL A 181 -18.91 11.62 2.13
N GLU A 182 -19.71 12.59 2.57
CA GLU A 182 -19.21 13.78 3.26
C GLU A 182 -19.04 13.48 4.75
N ARG A 183 -17.85 13.77 5.29
CA ARG A 183 -17.50 13.49 6.68
C ARG A 183 -17.10 14.78 7.39
N GLN A 184 -17.66 15.01 8.57
CA GLN A 184 -17.19 16.05 9.49
C GLN A 184 -16.02 15.51 10.31
N LEU A 185 -15.00 16.33 10.49
CA LEU A 185 -13.72 15.91 11.05
C LEU A 185 -13.54 16.38 12.48
N ASP A 186 -13.04 15.47 13.32
CA ASP A 186 -12.55 15.81 14.64
C ASP A 186 -11.19 16.52 14.51
N PRO A 187 -10.93 17.62 15.26
CA PRO A 187 -9.67 18.37 15.20
C PRO A 187 -8.39 17.55 15.49
N GLY A 188 -8.51 16.38 16.12
CA GLY A 188 -7.39 15.47 16.37
C GLY A 188 -6.94 14.64 15.16
N ILE A 189 -7.70 14.65 14.07
CA ILE A 189 -7.41 13.81 12.89
C ILE A 189 -6.25 14.40 12.08
N CYS A 190 -5.33 13.54 11.64
CA CYS A 190 -4.27 13.89 10.70
C CYS A 190 -4.84 14.03 9.29
N MET A 191 -4.59 15.18 8.66
CA MET A 191 -5.09 15.52 7.34
C MET A 191 -3.94 15.67 6.36
N ILE A 192 -4.16 15.16 5.15
CA ILE A 192 -3.31 15.44 3.99
C ILE A 192 -4.00 16.52 3.17
N CYS A 193 -3.34 17.66 3.04
CA CYS A 193 -3.84 18.84 2.34
C CYS A 193 -2.88 19.22 1.21
N ASP A 194 -3.30 20.15 0.34
CA ASP A 194 -2.44 20.69 -0.70
C ASP A 194 -2.39 22.21 -0.77
N GLY A 195 -1.47 22.74 -1.58
CA GLY A 195 -1.23 24.17 -1.75
C GLY A 195 -0.83 24.86 -0.44
N ASP A 196 -1.63 25.83 -0.01
CA ASP A 196 -1.46 26.55 1.26
C ASP A 196 -1.93 25.74 2.50
N GLY A 197 -2.57 24.58 2.28
CA GLY A 197 -3.16 23.72 3.30
C GLY A 197 -4.64 24.01 3.59
N SER A 198 -5.29 24.83 2.76
CA SER A 198 -6.73 25.16 2.87
C SER A 198 -7.63 24.02 2.37
N ARG A 199 -7.21 23.30 1.33
CA ARG A 199 -7.96 22.15 0.79
C ARG A 199 -7.39 20.84 1.30
N THR A 200 -8.28 20.01 1.83
CA THR A 200 -7.97 18.64 2.23
C THR A 200 -8.20 17.70 1.06
N ILE A 201 -7.22 16.81 0.86
CA ILE A 201 -7.18 15.83 -0.22
C ILE A 201 -7.08 14.38 0.30
N GLY A 202 -6.99 14.18 1.62
CA GLY A 202 -7.06 12.86 2.24
C GLY A 202 -7.06 12.90 3.77
N LEU A 203 -7.57 11.82 4.37
CA LEU A 203 -7.43 11.48 5.78
C LEU A 203 -6.14 10.65 5.93
N GLY A 204 -5.16 11.18 6.68
CA GLY A 204 -3.83 10.59 6.79
C GLY A 204 -3.89 9.14 7.29
N GLY A 205 -3.40 8.21 6.46
CA GLY A 205 -3.38 6.78 6.77
C GLY A 205 -4.75 6.08 6.80
N ILE A 206 -5.85 6.78 6.48
CA ILE A 206 -7.21 6.24 6.58
C ILE A 206 -7.85 6.12 5.19
N MET A 207 -8.02 7.23 4.47
CA MET A 207 -8.74 7.24 3.20
C MET A 207 -8.40 8.48 2.37
N GLY A 208 -8.26 8.31 1.05
CA GLY A 208 -8.10 9.44 0.12
C GLY A 208 -9.35 10.30 -0.02
N GLY A 209 -9.17 11.53 -0.50
CA GLY A 209 -10.24 12.42 -0.93
C GLY A 209 -10.53 12.26 -2.42
N ALA A 210 -11.79 12.48 -2.82
CA ALA A 210 -12.23 12.33 -4.21
C ALA A 210 -11.58 13.34 -5.17
N GLU A 211 -11.20 14.52 -4.67
CA GLU A 211 -10.68 15.65 -5.47
C GLU A 211 -9.35 15.35 -6.18
N THR A 212 -8.55 14.43 -5.65
CA THR A 212 -7.22 14.07 -6.18
C THR A 212 -7.14 12.59 -6.55
N GLU A 213 -8.29 11.94 -6.71
CA GLU A 213 -8.34 10.53 -7.09
C GLU A 213 -7.76 10.29 -8.48
N ILE A 214 -7.17 9.10 -8.65
CA ILE A 214 -6.70 8.62 -9.93
C ILE A 214 -7.91 8.33 -10.83
N SER A 215 -7.93 8.92 -12.02
CA SER A 215 -8.93 8.67 -13.05
C SER A 215 -8.27 8.19 -14.34
N PHE A 216 -9.06 7.74 -15.32
CA PHE A 216 -8.52 7.35 -16.64
C PHE A 216 -7.82 8.49 -17.40
N SER A 217 -8.05 9.76 -17.00
CA SER A 217 -7.37 10.93 -17.56
C SER A 217 -6.05 11.26 -16.88
N THR A 218 -5.74 10.65 -15.72
CA THR A 218 -4.51 10.92 -14.98
C THR A 218 -3.29 10.54 -15.81
N LYS A 219 -2.31 11.44 -15.87
CA LYS A 219 -1.05 11.24 -16.62
C LYS A 219 0.18 11.28 -15.73
N ASN A 220 0.07 11.97 -14.60
CA ASN A 220 1.16 12.14 -13.65
C ASN A 220 0.65 11.71 -12.28
N VAL A 221 1.43 10.89 -11.58
CA VAL A 221 1.05 10.30 -10.30
C VAL A 221 2.05 10.77 -9.25
N LEU A 222 1.54 11.21 -8.11
CA LEU A 222 2.32 11.45 -6.90
C LEU A 222 2.07 10.28 -5.94
N ILE A 223 3.14 9.65 -5.49
CA ILE A 223 3.12 8.54 -4.55
C ILE A 223 3.59 9.07 -3.20
N GLU A 224 2.79 8.84 -2.16
CA GLU A 224 3.15 9.02 -0.74
C GLU A 224 3.94 7.82 -0.23
#